data_AF-A0A3S1J0J0-F1
#
_entry.id   AF-A0A3S1J0J0-F1
#
_cell.length_a   1.000
_cell.length_b   1.000
_cell.length_c   1.000
_cell.angle_alpha   90.00
_cell.angle_beta   90.00
_cell.angle_gamma   90.00
#
_symmetry.space_group_name_H-M   'P 1'
#
loop_
_entity.id
_entity.type
_entity.pdbx_description
1 polymer ?
#
loop_
_entity_poly.entity_id
_entity_poly.type
_entity_poly.pdbx_seq_one_letter_code
_entity_poly.pdbx_strand_id
1 'polypeptide(L)'
;MTANGRSKRTIIIGGAPLPDMLDEAMIRLVVHGFYDEIRRDDLLGPVFHDAIQPEAWPRHLAKMCDFWSATLLRTSRYEGRPLPPHLAISGLGVAHFRRWLKLFRATVHRIC
;
A
#
# COMPACT_ATOMS: atom_id res chain seq x y z
N MET A 1 -3.35 22.37 33.77
CA MET A 1 -2.71 21.89 32.53
C MET A 1 -3.29 20.52 32.23
N THR A 2 -4.35 20.45 31.43
CA THR A 2 -5.07 19.20 31.15
C THR A 2 -4.33 18.39 30.08
N ALA A 3 -3.94 17.17 30.45
CA ALA A 3 -3.39 16.19 29.53
C ALA A 3 -4.47 15.76 28.53
N ASN A 4 -4.23 16.00 27.24
CA ASN A 4 -5.12 15.56 26.16
C ASN A 4 -4.85 14.07 25.88
N GLY A 5 -5.50 13.20 26.67
CA GLY A 5 -5.52 11.76 26.46
C GLY A 5 -6.30 11.42 25.20
N ARG A 6 -5.63 11.38 24.04
CA ARG A 6 -6.21 10.83 22.81
C ARG A 6 -6.37 9.32 23.01
N SER A 7 -7.59 8.90 23.34
CA SER A 7 -8.00 7.49 23.40
C SER A 7 -7.53 6.75 22.14
N LYS A 8 -6.61 5.79 22.30
CA LYS A 8 -6.22 4.82 21.26
C LYS A 8 -7.45 3.98 20.94
N ARG A 9 -8.25 4.37 19.95
CA ARG A 9 -9.34 3.53 19.46
C ARG A 9 -8.72 2.37 18.68
N THR A 10 -8.80 1.17 19.25
CA THR A 10 -8.44 -0.08 18.61
C THR A 10 -9.25 -0.26 17.32
N ILE A 11 -8.58 -0.29 16.18
CA ILE A 11 -9.24 -0.46 14.89
C ILE A 11 -9.57 -1.93 14.73
N ILE A 12 -10.84 -2.26 14.47
CA ILE A 12 -11.29 -3.64 14.25
C ILE A 12 -11.45 -3.87 12.75
N ILE A 13 -10.70 -4.83 12.19
CA ILE A 13 -10.85 -5.29 10.80
C ILE A 13 -11.22 -6.77 10.84
N GLY A 14 -12.38 -7.13 10.28
CA GLY A 14 -12.85 -8.52 10.27
C GLY A 14 -13.11 -9.13 11.67
N GLY A 15 -13.35 -8.30 12.68
CA GLY A 15 -13.58 -8.75 14.06
C GLY A 15 -12.32 -8.83 14.94
N ALA A 16 -11.13 -8.62 14.38
CA ALA A 16 -9.88 -8.61 15.14
C ALA A 16 -9.32 -7.18 15.30
N PRO A 17 -8.73 -6.86 16.47
CA PRO A 17 -7.99 -5.61 16.63
C PRO A 17 -6.76 -5.58 15.72
N LEU A 18 -6.50 -4.43 15.09
CA LEU A 18 -5.23 -4.21 14.42
C LEU A 18 -4.10 -4.37 15.45
N PRO A 19 -3.03 -5.10 15.13
CA PRO A 19 -1.93 -5.31 16.05
C PRO A 19 -1.37 -3.96 16.51
N ASP A 20 -0.94 -3.86 17.77
CA ASP A 20 -0.22 -2.69 18.28
C ASP A 20 1.06 -2.37 17.46
N MET A 21 1.55 -3.36 16.69
CA MET A 21 2.70 -3.24 15.79
C MET A 21 2.38 -2.60 14.43
N LEU A 22 1.11 -2.28 14.11
CA LEU A 22 0.81 -1.59 12.87
C LEU A 22 1.10 -0.09 13.00
N ASP A 23 2.26 0.31 12.50
CA ASP A 23 2.72 1.69 12.47
C ASP A 23 3.26 2.08 11.08
N GLU A 24 3.83 3.28 11.00
CA GLU A 24 4.41 3.82 9.77
C GLU A 24 5.64 3.05 9.28
N ALA A 25 6.42 2.51 10.21
CA ALA A 25 7.59 1.71 9.85
C ALA A 25 7.14 0.40 9.20
N MET A 26 6.12 -0.25 9.76
CA MET A 26 5.52 -1.46 9.19
C MET A 26 4.92 -1.20 7.81
N ILE A 27 4.16 -0.12 7.65
CA ILE A 27 3.60 0.27 6.34
C ILE A 27 4.73 0.47 5.32
N ARG A 28 5.79 1.20 5.68
CA ARG A 28 6.94 1.41 4.80
C ARG A 28 7.59 0.09 4.41
N LEU A 29 7.84 -0.81 5.35
CA LEU A 29 8.46 -2.11 5.08
C LEU A 29 7.62 -2.95 4.12
N VAL A 30 6.30 -3.05 4.36
CA VAL A 30 5.39 -3.81 3.49
C VAL A 30 5.28 -3.18 2.11
N VAL A 31 5.12 -1.85 2.01
CA VAL A 31 5.02 -1.15 0.71
C VAL A 31 6.28 -1.35 -0.10
N HIS A 32 7.45 -1.08 0.47
CA HIS A 32 8.71 -1.23 -0.26
C HIS A 32 8.95 -2.69 -0.67
N GLY A 33 8.77 -3.63 0.26
CA GLY A 33 8.93 -5.06 -0.04
C GLY A 33 7.95 -5.55 -1.10
N PHE A 34 6.73 -5.02 -1.14
CA PHE A 34 5.72 -5.40 -2.12
C PHE A 34 6.04 -4.87 -3.52
N TYR A 35 6.47 -3.61 -3.62
CA TYR A 35 6.84 -3.02 -4.90
C TYR A 35 8.14 -3.58 -5.45
N ASP A 36 9.04 -4.05 -4.59
CA ASP A 36 10.21 -4.83 -5.00
C ASP A 36 9.80 -6.15 -5.69
N GLU A 37 8.79 -6.85 -5.18
CA GLU A 37 8.25 -8.05 -5.85
C GLU A 37 7.54 -7.70 -7.15
N ILE A 38 6.72 -6.65 -7.17
CA ILE A 38 6.02 -6.19 -8.40
C ILE A 38 7.00 -5.93 -9.53
N ARG A 39 8.11 -5.23 -9.26
CA ARG A 39 9.09 -4.84 -10.30
C ARG A 39 9.81 -6.04 -10.91
N ARG A 40 9.86 -7.17 -10.20
CA ARG A 40 10.47 -8.43 -10.66
C ARG A 40 9.45 -9.40 -11.26
N ASP A 41 8.15 -9.09 -11.16
CA ASP A 41 7.08 -9.97 -11.60
C ASP A 41 6.88 -9.88 -13.12
N ASP A 42 6.83 -11.02 -13.81
CA ASP A 42 6.73 -11.05 -15.27
C ASP A 42 5.40 -10.50 -15.82
N LEU A 43 4.32 -10.51 -15.01
CA LEU A 43 3.01 -10.01 -15.44
C LEU A 43 2.81 -8.54 -15.03
N LEU A 44 3.20 -8.17 -13.81
CA LEU A 44 2.98 -6.81 -13.29
C LEU A 44 4.15 -5.87 -13.63
N GLY A 45 5.38 -6.37 -13.62
CA GLY A 45 6.58 -5.58 -13.89
C GLY A 45 6.47 -4.70 -15.13
N PRO A 46 6.10 -5.25 -16.31
CA PRO A 46 5.93 -4.45 -17.53
C PRO A 46 4.93 -3.30 -17.37
N VAL A 47 3.77 -3.55 -16.73
CA VAL A 47 2.74 -2.51 -16.50
C VAL A 47 3.29 -1.36 -15.67
N PHE A 48 4.06 -1.65 -14.62
CA PHE A 48 4.63 -0.61 -13.77
C PHE A 48 5.83 0.09 -14.40
N HIS A 49 6.67 -0.62 -15.16
CA HIS A 49 7.78 -0.02 -15.89
C HIS A 49 7.31 0.94 -16.99
N ASP A 50 6.22 0.61 -17.68
CA ASP A 50 5.63 1.49 -18.69
C ASP A 50 4.96 2.72 -18.06
N ALA A 51 4.35 2.56 -16.88
CA ALA A 51 3.60 3.63 -16.21
C ALA A 51 4.47 4.57 -15.35
N ILE A 52 5.65 4.12 -14.88
CA ILE A 52 6.47 4.84 -13.89
C ILE A 52 7.92 4.90 -14.36
N GLN A 53 8.38 6.11 -14.69
CA GLN A 53 9.78 6.36 -15.03
C GLN A 53 10.73 6.03 -13.86
N PRO A 54 11.97 5.57 -14.13
CA PRO A 54 12.94 5.18 -13.11
C PRO A 54 13.12 6.21 -11.98
N GLU A 55 13.12 7.49 -12.30
CA GLU A 55 13.33 8.60 -11.36
C GLU A 55 12.07 8.93 -10.54
N ALA A 56 10.89 8.48 -10.99
CA ALA A 56 9.61 8.74 -10.33
C ALA A 56 9.27 7.70 -9.24
N TRP A 57 10.03 6.61 -9.13
CA TRP A 57 9.80 5.54 -8.15
C TRP A 57 9.81 6.02 -6.70
N PRO A 58 10.78 6.83 -6.22
CA PRO A 58 10.76 7.32 -4.85
C PRO A 58 9.46 8.08 -4.52
N ARG A 59 8.97 8.90 -5.46
CA ARG A 59 7.70 9.63 -5.30
C ARG A 59 6.50 8.68 -5.30
N HIS A 60 6.49 7.68 -6.15
CA HIS A 60 5.42 6.67 -6.18
C HIS A 60 5.34 5.90 -4.86
N LEU A 61 6.47 5.41 -4.35
CA LEU A 61 6.51 4.66 -3.10
C LEU A 61 6.07 5.52 -1.90
N ALA A 62 6.48 6.79 -1.83
CA ALA A 62 6.01 7.72 -0.81
C ALA A 62 4.48 7.87 -0.85
N LYS A 63 3.90 8.08 -2.04
CA LYS A 63 2.44 8.17 -2.23
C LYS A 63 1.72 6.89 -1.79
N MET A 64 2.32 5.72 -1.98
CA MET A 64 1.73 4.44 -1.57
C MET A 64 1.80 4.22 -0.06
N CYS A 65 2.88 4.66 0.61
CA CYS A 65 2.91 4.72 2.07
C CYS A 65 1.81 5.64 2.60
N ASP A 66 1.62 6.83 2.01
CA ASP A 66 0.56 7.75 2.42
C ASP A 66 -0.84 7.16 2.20
N PHE A 67 -1.06 6.46 1.08
CA PHE A 67 -2.31 5.76 0.79
C PHE A 67 -2.64 4.71 1.87
N TRP A 68 -1.69 3.86 2.21
CA TRP A 68 -1.88 2.82 3.23
C TRP A 68 -2.00 3.40 4.63
N SER A 69 -1.28 4.47 4.95
CA SER A 69 -1.46 5.20 6.21
C SER A 69 -2.86 5.79 6.32
N ALA A 70 -3.38 6.41 5.26
CA ALA A 70 -4.75 6.92 5.26
C ALA A 70 -5.78 5.79 5.39
N THR A 71 -5.51 4.64 4.78
CA THR A 71 -6.44 3.49 4.78
C THR A 71 -6.46 2.74 6.11
N LEU A 72 -5.28 2.47 6.69
CA LEU A 72 -5.13 1.62 7.88
C LEU A 72 -5.06 2.43 9.17
N LEU A 73 -4.35 3.56 9.15
CA LEU A 73 -4.13 4.41 10.32
C LEU A 73 -5.04 5.65 10.34
N ARG A 74 -5.88 5.84 9.31
CA ARG A 74 -6.84 6.95 9.19
C ARG A 74 -6.21 8.34 9.21
N THR A 75 -4.97 8.46 8.73
CA THR A 75 -4.32 9.76 8.56
C THR A 75 -4.89 10.52 7.36
N SER A 76 -4.68 11.83 7.28
CA SER A 76 -5.07 12.67 6.14
C SER A 76 -4.00 12.79 5.04
N ARG A 77 -2.98 11.91 5.00
CA ARG A 77 -1.81 12.08 4.12
C ARG A 77 -2.06 11.74 2.65
N TYR A 78 -3.19 11.11 2.32
CA TYR A 78 -3.54 10.77 0.96
C TYR A 78 -4.88 11.40 0.59
N GLU A 79 -4.84 12.33 -0.36
CA GLU A 79 -6.02 13.04 -0.90
C GLU A 79 -6.35 12.60 -2.34
N GLY A 80 -5.63 11.59 -2.84
CA GLY A 80 -5.77 11.10 -4.20
C GLY A 80 -7.06 10.30 -4.41
N ARG A 81 -7.43 10.12 -5.68
CA ARG A 81 -8.42 9.12 -6.10
C ARG A 81 -7.68 7.91 -6.65
N PRO A 82 -7.77 6.72 -6.02
CA PRO A 82 -6.96 5.59 -6.43
C PRO A 82 -7.41 5.00 -7.75
N LEU A 83 -8.71 4.97 -8.06
CA LEU A 83 -9.23 4.28 -9.25
C LEU A 83 -8.89 4.95 -10.60
N PRO A 84 -9.04 6.28 -10.80
CA PRO A 84 -8.88 6.87 -12.13
C PRO A 84 -7.55 6.57 -12.84
N PRO A 85 -6.37 6.62 -12.16
CA PRO A 85 -5.12 6.24 -12.79
C PRO A 85 -5.07 4.79 -13.28
N HIS A 86 -5.74 3.85 -12.60
CA HIS A 86 -5.75 2.44 -12.98
C HIS A 86 -6.68 2.18 -14.18
N LEU A 87 -7.79 2.91 -14.28
CA LEU A 87 -8.71 2.81 -15.41
C LEU A 87 -8.12 3.34 -16.72
N ALA A 88 -7.13 4.22 -16.65
CA ALA A 88 -6.42 4.75 -17.80
C ALA A 88 -5.36 3.79 -18.38
N ILE A 89 -5.05 2.69 -17.69
CA ILE A 89 -4.05 1.71 -18.14
C ILE A 89 -4.73 0.68 -19.05
N SER A 90 -4.44 0.78 -20.35
CA SER A 90 -4.89 -0.20 -21.34
C SER A 90 -4.38 -1.61 -21.01
N GLY A 91 -5.25 -2.61 -21.10
CA GLY A 91 -4.89 -4.02 -20.85
C GLY A 91 -4.82 -4.41 -19.37
N LEU A 92 -4.98 -3.48 -18.43
CA LEU A 92 -5.11 -3.82 -17.01
C LEU A 92 -6.43 -4.58 -16.76
N GLY A 93 -6.37 -5.66 -16.00
CA GLY A 93 -7.53 -6.54 -15.85
C GLY A 93 -7.46 -7.48 -14.66
N VAL A 94 -8.43 -8.39 -14.57
CA VAL A 94 -8.63 -9.27 -13.40
C VAL A 94 -7.41 -10.15 -13.11
N ALA A 95 -6.70 -10.63 -14.14
CA ALA A 95 -5.48 -11.42 -13.97
C ALA A 95 -4.38 -10.62 -13.23
N HIS A 96 -4.15 -9.37 -13.63
CA HIS A 96 -3.22 -8.46 -12.97
C HIS A 96 -3.62 -8.22 -11.52
N PHE A 97 -4.90 -7.93 -11.26
CA PHE A 97 -5.39 -7.68 -9.91
C PHE A 97 -5.23 -8.91 -8.99
N ARG A 98 -5.52 -10.12 -9.50
CA ARG A 98 -5.30 -11.37 -8.76
C ARG A 98 -3.82 -11.59 -8.44
N ARG A 99 -2.93 -11.31 -9.41
CA ARG A 99 -1.47 -11.40 -9.20
C ARG A 99 -1.00 -10.40 -8.15
N TRP A 100 -1.50 -9.17 -8.22
CA TRP A 100 -1.21 -8.10 -7.27
C TRP A 100 -1.61 -8.51 -5.84
N LEU A 101 -2.82 -9.05 -5.65
CA LEU A 101 -3.29 -9.53 -4.35
C LEU A 101 -2.46 -10.70 -3.83
N LYS A 102 -2.05 -11.63 -4.71
CA LYS A 102 -1.19 -12.76 -4.36
C LYS A 102 0.16 -12.28 -3.83
N LEU A 103 0.82 -11.38 -4.54
CA LEU A 103 2.11 -10.83 -4.14
C LEU A 103 1.97 -10.02 -2.85
N PHE A 104 0.95 -9.16 -2.74
CA PHE A 104 0.73 -8.36 -1.53
C PHE A 104 0.56 -9.23 -0.29
N ARG A 105 -0.29 -10.27 -0.38
CA ARG A 105 -0.50 -11.22 0.71
C ARG A 105 0.79 -11.95 1.08
N ALA A 106 1.57 -12.40 0.09
CA ALA A 106 2.84 -13.07 0.34
C ALA A 106 3.85 -12.15 1.05
N THR A 107 3.94 -10.88 0.63
CA THR A 107 4.78 -9.87 1.28
C THR A 107 4.36 -9.63 2.73
N VAL A 108 3.05 -9.47 2.98
CA VAL A 108 2.54 -9.28 4.35
C VAL A 108 2.88 -10.48 5.22
N HIS A 109 2.63 -11.72 4.77
CA HIS A 109 2.98 -12.92 5.54
C HIS A 109 4.48 -13.09 5.80
N ARG A 110 5.33 -12.52 4.95
CA ARG A 110 6.79 -12.56 5.12
C ARG A 110 7.29 -11.54 6.13
N ILE A 111 6.60 -10.40 6.27
CA ILE A 111 7.07 -9.25 7.05
C ILE A 111 6.38 -9.17 8.43
N CYS A 112 5.12 -9.60 8.52
CA CYS A 112 4.28 -9.53 9.72
C CYS A 112 4.04 -10.93 10.30
#